data_AF-A0A9X8VLF6-F1
#
_entry.id   AF-A0A9X8VLF6-F1
#
_cell.length_a   1.000
_cell.length_b   1.000
_cell.length_c   1.000
_cell.angle_alpha   90.00
_cell.angle_beta   90.00
_cell.angle_gamma   90.00
#
_symmetry.space_group_name_H-M   'P 1'
#
loop_
_entity.id
_entity.type
_entity.pdbx_description
1 polymer ?
#
loop_
_entity_poly.entity_id
_entity_poly.type
_entity_poly.pdbx_seq_one_letter_code
_entity_poly.pdbx_strand_id
1 'polypeptide(L)' 'MKFVEIALLAAGLFSLPALAAGDAAAGQAKAAACAACHGAQGKVTVPMYPNL' A
#
# COMPACT_ATOMS: atom_id res chain seq x y z
N MET A 1 -9.02 -18.57 -31.48
CA MET A 1 -8.99 -17.09 -31.47
C MET A 1 -9.95 -16.51 -30.43
N LYS A 2 -11.22 -16.92 -30.36
CA LYS A 2 -12.19 -16.45 -29.34
C LYS A 2 -11.71 -16.56 -27.88
N PHE A 3 -11.03 -17.65 -27.53
CA PHE A 3 -10.48 -17.84 -26.18
C PHE A 3 -9.29 -16.92 -25.86
N VAL A 4 -8.51 -16.51 -26.87
CA VAL A 4 -7.39 -15.58 -26.70
C VAL A 4 -7.92 -14.16 -26.46
N GLU A 5 -8.99 -13.76 -27.16
CA GLU A 5 -9.66 -12.48 -26.94
C GLU A 5 -10.28 -12.37 -25.54
N ILE A 6 -10.95 -13.44 -25.08
CA ILE A 6 -11.52 -13.49 -23.72
C ILE A 6 -10.42 -13.43 -22.66
N ALA A 7 -9.29 -14.14 -22.87
CA ALA A 7 -8.15 -14.10 -21.97
C ALA A 7 -7.50 -12.71 -21.89
N LEU A 8 -7.37 -12.02 -23.03
CA LEU A 8 -6.84 -10.65 -23.09
C LEU A 8 -7.76 -9.64 -22.41
N LEU A 9 -9.08 -9.73 -22.61
CA LEU A 9 -10.03 -8.87 -21.89
C LEU A 9 -9.98 -9.12 -20.38
N ALA A 10 -9.97 -10.39 -19.94
CA ALA A 10 -9.92 -10.72 -18.53
C ALA A 10 -8.65 -10.18 -17.86
N ALA A 11 -7.48 -10.33 -18.49
CA ALA A 11 -6.22 -9.79 -18.00
C ALA A 11 -6.23 -8.25 -17.87
N GLY A 12 -6.91 -7.55 -18.79
CA GLY A 12 -7.07 -6.10 -18.73
C GLY A 12 -7.83 -5.62 -17.48
N LEU A 13 -8.85 -6.37 -17.05
CA LEU A 13 -9.64 -6.02 -15.85
C LEU A 13 -8.81 -6.12 -14.55
N PHE A 14 -7.82 -7.01 -14.48
CA PHE A 14 -6.93 -7.13 -13.32
C PHE A 14 -5.90 -6.01 -13.20
N SER A 15 -5.72 -5.19 -14.24
CA SER A 15 -4.76 -4.08 -14.26
C SER A 15 -5.37 -2.74 -13.82
N LEU A 16 -6.66 -2.73 -13.45
CA LEU A 16 -7.31 -1.52 -12.96
C LEU A 16 -6.77 -1.15 -11.58
N PRO A 17 -6.46 0.14 -11.32
CA PRO A 17 -6.09 0.57 -9.98
C PRO A 17 -7.25 0.29 -9.01
N ALA A 18 -6.93 -0.28 -7.86
CA ALA A 18 -7.92 -0.49 -6.81
C ALA A 18 -8.36 0.88 -6.25
N LEU A 19 -9.64 1.21 -6.42
CA LEU A 19 -10.25 2.42 -5.85
C LEU A 19 -10.62 2.17 -4.38
N ALA A 20 -9.60 1.87 -3.55
CA ALA A 20 -9.77 1.59 -2.13
C ALA A 20 -9.24 2.77 -1.30
N ALA A 21 -10.05 3.22 -0.33
CA ALA A 21 -9.60 4.18 0.66
C ALA A 21 -8.75 3.48 1.73
N GLY A 22 -7.76 4.21 2.27
CA GLY A 22 -7.02 3.75 3.43
C GLY A 22 -7.86 3.88 4.71
N ASP A 23 -7.76 2.88 5.59
CA ASP A 23 -8.26 2.95 6.96
C ASP A 23 -7.09 3.26 7.89
N ALA A 24 -7.06 4.46 8.44
CA ALA A 24 -5.99 4.92 9.32
C ALA A 24 -5.92 4.11 10.62
N ALA A 25 -7.07 3.72 11.19
CA ALA A 25 -7.13 2.96 12.43
C ALA A 25 -6.60 1.53 12.22
N ALA A 26 -7.04 0.87 11.15
CA ALA A 26 -6.50 -0.44 10.77
C ALA A 26 -5.01 -0.36 10.36
N GLY A 27 -4.59 0.75 9.75
CA GLY A 27 -3.20 1.01 9.38
C GLY A 27 -2.27 1.16 10.58
N GLN A 28 -2.73 1.85 11.63
CA GLN A 28 -1.95 2.05 12.86
C GLN A 28 -1.51 0.72 13.50
N ALA A 29 -2.40 -0.27 13.56
CA ALA A 29 -2.07 -1.60 14.09
C ALA A 29 -1.00 -2.34 13.26
N LYS A 30 -0.95 -2.10 11.94
CA LYS A 30 -0.01 -2.74 11.02
C LYS A 30 1.35 -2.04 10.99
N ALA A 31 1.40 -0.75 11.32
CA ALA A 31 2.60 0.07 11.25
C ALA A 31 3.58 -0.12 12.43
N ALA A 32 3.33 -1.09 13.32
CA ALA A 32 4.15 -1.31 14.51
C ALA A 32 5.65 -1.49 14.20
N ALA A 33 5.98 -2.22 13.13
CA ALA A 33 7.37 -2.40 12.70
C ALA A 33 7.99 -1.10 12.14
N CYS A 34 7.19 -0.23 11.53
CA CYS A 34 7.63 1.04 10.94
C CYS A 34 8.11 2.03 12.02
N ALA A 35 7.48 1.97 13.20
CA ALA A 35 7.80 2.85 14.32
C ALA A 35 9.24 2.68 14.83
N ALA A 36 9.88 1.54 14.55
CA ALA A 36 11.28 1.28 14.91
C ALA A 36 12.25 2.30 14.28
N CYS A 37 11.96 2.77 13.07
CA CYS A 37 12.79 3.75 12.36
C CYS A 37 12.14 5.13 12.31
N HIS A 38 10.82 5.19 12.12
CA HIS A 38 10.12 6.46 11.86
C HIS A 38 9.48 7.07 13.11
N GLY A 39 9.65 6.43 14.28
CA GLY A 39 9.01 6.84 15.51
C GLY A 39 7.51 6.47 15.54
N ALA A 40 6.96 6.39 16.76
CA ALA A 40 5.58 5.92 16.97
C ALA A 40 4.50 6.78 16.28
N GLN A 41 4.82 8.04 15.99
CA GLN A 41 3.91 9.01 15.37
C GLN A 41 4.33 9.38 13.94
N GLY A 42 5.25 8.62 13.32
CA GLY A 42 5.89 9.01 12.07
C GLY A 42 6.86 10.20 12.22
N LYS A 43 7.19 10.58 13.46
CA LYS A 43 8.14 11.64 13.76
C LYS A 43 9.32 11.08 14.54
N VAL A 44 10.52 11.24 14.00
CA VAL A 44 11.78 10.77 14.57
C VAL A 44 12.75 11.93 14.71
N THR A 45 13.59 11.88 15.76
CA THR A 45 14.60 12.91 16.06
C THR A 45 15.99 12.53 15.57
N VAL A 46 16.18 11.27 15.18
CA VAL A 46 17.42 10.74 14.62
C VAL A 46 17.55 11.22 13.17
N PRO A 47 18.54 12.06 12.83
CA PRO A 47 18.62 12.70 11.51
C PRO A 47 18.75 11.74 10.32
N MET A 48 19.21 10.52 10.57
CA MET A 48 19.39 9.49 9.54
C MET A 48 18.06 8.88 9.07
N TYR A 49 17.01 8.88 9.91
CA TYR A 49 15.71 8.32 9.56
C TYR A 49 14.72 9.44 9.22
N PRO A 50 13.93 9.31 8.14
CA PRO A 50 13.00 10.35 7.75
C PRO A 50 11.69 10.28 8.56
N ASN A 51 11.00 11.42 8.66
CA ASN A 51 9.62 11.46 9.10
C ASN A 51 8.68 10.91 8.01
N LEU A 52 7.54 10.37 8.42
CA LEU A 52 6.46 9.88 7.55
C LEU A 52 5.24 10.80 7.58
#